data_AF-A0A4Y2UN25-F1
#
_entry.id   AF-A0A4Y2UN25-F1
#
_cell.length_a   1.000
_cell.length_b   1.000
_cell.length_c   1.000
_cell.angle_alpha   90.00
_cell.angle_beta   90.00
_cell.angle_gamma   90.00
#
_symmetry.space_group_name_H-M   'P 1'
#
loop_
_entity.id
_entity.type
_entity.pdbx_description
1 polymer ?
#
loop_
_entity_poly.entity_id
_entity_poly.type
_entity_poly.pdbx_seq_one_letter_code
_entity_poly.pdbx_strand_id
1 'polypeptide(L)'
;MKEEFCPQSDKTNVYLAAFSTAHSRLKLYREIEKLGEAVLYYDTDSIIYVSNSINDPEIGDFLRDFTDELEGDAIVKFVSGGAKNYAYVTKSGKSVRKIRGYLLNYENSLKLNFDSVLKLVRSFDEERITVTNPRKITRDVKAVKIINKVEEKNYRKVYDERVILDDLNTLP
;
A
#
# COMPACT_ATOMS: atom_id res chain seq x y z
N MET A 1 -8.68 4.32 -36.21
CA MET A 1 -7.24 4.04 -36.28
C MET A 1 -7.09 2.54 -36.07
N LYS A 2 -6.63 1.78 -37.07
CA LYS A 2 -6.36 0.35 -36.88
C LYS A 2 -5.11 0.24 -36.01
N GLU A 3 -5.15 -0.56 -34.96
CA GLU A 3 -3.96 -0.86 -34.16
C GLU A 3 -2.98 -1.63 -35.06
N GLU A 4 -1.93 -0.96 -35.51
CA GLU A 4 -0.80 -1.62 -36.17
C GLU A 4 -0.13 -2.56 -35.16
N PHE A 5 0.17 -3.77 -35.62
CA PHE A 5 0.91 -4.77 -34.83
C PHE A 5 2.25 -4.16 -34.40
N CYS A 6 2.37 -3.82 -33.12
CA CYS A 6 3.61 -3.31 -32.57
C CYS A 6 4.60 -4.48 -32.44
N PRO A 7 5.75 -4.47 -33.13
CA PRO A 7 6.71 -5.55 -33.06
C PRO A 7 7.18 -5.76 -31.62
N GLN A 8 7.29 -7.02 -31.20
CA GLN A 8 7.75 -7.35 -29.86
C GLN A 8 9.19 -6.84 -29.67
N SER A 9 9.43 -6.07 -28.61
CA SER A 9 10.75 -5.57 -28.28
C SER A 9 11.68 -6.72 -27.86
N ASP A 10 12.88 -6.77 -28.42
CA ASP A 10 13.91 -7.80 -28.11
C ASP A 10 14.37 -7.76 -26.64
N LYS A 11 14.07 -6.67 -25.93
CA LYS A 11 14.38 -6.49 -24.50
C LYS A 11 13.24 -6.93 -23.58
N THR A 12 12.14 -7.44 -24.13
CA THR A 12 10.91 -7.66 -23.37
C THR A 12 10.37 -9.06 -23.65
N ASN A 13 10.37 -9.89 -22.61
CA ASN A 13 9.84 -11.26 -22.68
C ASN A 13 8.68 -11.41 -21.70
N VAL A 14 7.46 -11.45 -22.27
CA VAL A 14 6.21 -11.54 -21.51
C VAL A 14 6.13 -12.85 -20.73
N TYR A 15 6.68 -13.95 -21.27
CA TYR A 15 6.70 -15.24 -20.58
C TYR A 15 7.57 -15.18 -19.33
N LEU A 16 8.78 -14.61 -19.44
CA LEU A 16 9.65 -14.44 -18.27
C LEU A 16 8.99 -13.58 -17.20
N ALA A 17 8.32 -12.49 -17.58
CA ALA A 17 7.59 -11.64 -16.65
C ALA A 17 6.40 -12.36 -15.99
N ALA A 18 5.68 -13.19 -16.74
CA ALA A 18 4.57 -13.98 -16.21
C ALA A 18 5.05 -15.02 -15.19
N PHE A 19 6.10 -15.79 -15.52
CA PHE A 19 6.66 -16.81 -14.63
C PHE A 19 7.31 -16.20 -13.38
N SER A 20 8.05 -15.10 -13.51
CA SER A 20 8.65 -14.43 -12.34
C SER A 20 7.57 -13.92 -11.38
N THR A 21 6.53 -13.25 -11.91
CA THR A 21 5.42 -12.73 -11.11
C THR A 21 4.61 -13.87 -10.46
N ALA A 22 4.33 -14.94 -11.19
CA ALA A 22 3.63 -16.10 -10.65
C ALA A 22 4.42 -16.75 -9.51
N HIS A 23 5.74 -16.87 -9.67
CA HIS A 23 6.61 -17.46 -8.65
C HIS A 23 6.70 -16.61 -7.39
N SER A 24 6.79 -15.27 -7.53
CA SER A 24 6.75 -14.36 -6.38
C SER A 24 5.43 -14.45 -5.63
N ARG A 25 4.29 -14.49 -6.35
CA ARG A 25 2.97 -14.68 -5.74
C ARG A 25 2.85 -16.01 -5.00
N LEU A 26 3.33 -17.10 -5.59
CA LEU A 26 3.33 -18.41 -4.94
C LEU A 26 4.21 -18.44 -3.69
N LYS A 27 5.38 -17.78 -3.71
CA LYS A 27 6.23 -17.67 -2.53
C LYS A 27 5.54 -16.87 -1.42
N LEU A 28 4.96 -15.72 -1.76
CA LEU A 28 4.20 -14.89 -0.83
C LEU A 28 3.01 -15.65 -0.23
N TYR A 29 2.23 -16.33 -1.08
CA TYR A 29 1.05 -17.08 -0.68
C TYR A 29 1.37 -18.19 0.34
N ARG A 30 2.49 -18.91 0.16
CA ARG A 30 2.93 -19.95 1.11
C ARG A 30 3.19 -19.41 2.51
N GLU A 31 3.79 -18.23 2.63
CA GLU A 31 4.02 -17.62 3.95
C GLU A 31 2.74 -17.05 4.55
N ILE A 32 1.87 -16.46 3.74
CA ILE A 32 0.53 -16.02 4.18
C ILE A 32 -0.28 -17.20 4.73
N GLU A 33 -0.26 -18.35 4.04
CA GLU A 33 -0.98 -19.56 4.45
C GLU A 33 -0.47 -20.11 5.79
N LYS A 34 0.86 -20.09 6.02
CA LYS A 34 1.47 -20.47 7.30
C LYS A 34 1.11 -19.52 8.44
N LEU A 35 1.09 -18.22 8.16
CA LEU A 35 0.78 -17.17 9.14
C LEU A 35 -0.71 -17.13 9.50
N GLY A 36 -1.59 -17.47 8.56
CA GLY A 36 -3.04 -17.50 8.78
C GLY A 36 -3.59 -16.16 9.27
N GLU A 37 -4.29 -16.18 10.40
CA GLU A 37 -4.92 -14.99 11.00
C GLU A 37 -3.91 -13.95 11.52
N ALA A 38 -2.63 -14.29 11.63
CA ALA A 38 -1.60 -13.33 12.03
C ALA A 38 -1.31 -12.27 10.95
N VAL A 39 -1.76 -12.47 9.71
CA VAL A 39 -1.50 -11.55 8.60
C VAL A 39 -2.37 -10.31 8.71
N LEU A 40 -1.74 -9.14 8.83
CA LEU A 40 -2.42 -7.84 8.90
C LEU A 40 -2.53 -7.17 7.52
N TYR A 41 -1.52 -7.35 6.67
CA TYR A 41 -1.46 -6.76 5.34
C TYR A 41 -0.42 -7.49 4.47
N TYR A 42 -0.62 -7.48 3.16
CA TYR A 42 0.37 -7.95 2.19
C TYR A 42 0.26 -7.13 0.90
N ASP A 43 1.39 -6.91 0.24
CA ASP A 43 1.47 -6.38 -1.13
C ASP A 43 2.54 -7.20 -1.86
N THR A 44 2.52 -7.19 -3.20
CA THR A 44 3.48 -7.76 -4.17
C THR A 44 4.55 -8.73 -3.64
N ASP A 45 5.44 -8.27 -2.77
CA ASP A 45 6.60 -8.95 -2.18
C ASP A 45 6.81 -8.68 -0.66
N SER A 46 5.84 -8.10 0.04
CA SER A 46 5.92 -7.76 1.48
C SER A 46 4.71 -8.27 2.27
N ILE A 47 4.93 -8.63 3.54
CA ILE A 47 3.89 -9.06 4.48
C ILE A 47 4.09 -8.30 5.79
N ILE A 48 3.01 -7.76 6.34
CA ILE A 48 2.94 -7.24 7.70
C ILE A 48 2.10 -8.22 8.51
N TYR A 49 2.65 -8.74 9.60
CA TYR A 49 2.03 -9.77 10.41
C TYR A 49 2.28 -9.55 11.90
N VAL A 50 1.47 -10.19 12.73
CA VAL A 50 1.67 -10.29 14.17
C VAL A 50 2.64 -11.44 14.44
N SER A 51 3.88 -11.11 14.83
CA SER A 51 4.88 -12.12 15.19
C SER A 51 4.46 -12.85 16.46
N ASN A 52 4.49 -14.18 16.39
CA ASN A 52 4.30 -15.07 17.53
C ASN A 52 5.55 -15.92 17.82
N SER A 53 6.63 -15.72 17.05
CA SER A 53 7.90 -16.47 17.13
C SER A 53 7.77 -17.97 16.87
N ILE A 54 6.63 -18.45 16.38
CA ILE A 54 6.38 -19.87 16.08
C ILE A 54 6.33 -20.06 14.56
N ASN A 55 5.59 -19.20 13.85
CA ASN A 55 5.35 -19.31 12.40
C ASN A 55 5.92 -18.14 11.60
N ASP A 56 6.85 -17.38 12.19
CA ASP A 56 7.43 -16.21 11.54
C ASP A 56 8.23 -16.63 10.28
N PRO A 57 8.15 -15.89 9.15
CA PRO A 57 8.89 -16.24 7.94
C PRO A 57 10.39 -16.23 8.17
N GLU A 58 11.09 -17.17 7.54
CA GLU A 58 12.56 -17.22 7.57
C GLU A 58 13.16 -16.03 6.82
N ILE A 59 14.06 -15.31 7.49
CA ILE A 59 14.79 -14.18 6.94
C ILE A 59 16.14 -14.66 6.40
N GLY A 60 16.56 -14.15 5.24
CA GLY A 60 17.84 -14.51 4.62
C GLY A 60 18.38 -13.44 3.68
N ASP A 61 19.66 -13.56 3.34
CA ASP A 61 20.38 -12.59 2.49
C ASP A 61 20.42 -12.98 1.00
N PHE A 62 19.82 -14.11 0.63
CA PHE A 62 19.87 -14.61 -0.75
C PHE A 62 18.68 -14.16 -1.59
N LEU A 63 18.86 -14.25 -2.90
CA LEU A 63 17.79 -13.92 -3.85
C LEU A 63 16.55 -14.78 -3.58
N ARG A 64 15.40 -14.11 -3.48
CA ARG A 64 14.07 -14.62 -3.13
C ARG A 64 13.80 -14.70 -1.65
N ASP A 65 14.77 -14.60 -0.76
CA ASP A 65 14.51 -14.66 0.68
C ASP A 65 13.75 -13.43 1.16
N PHE A 66 12.99 -13.61 2.24
CA PHE A 66 12.38 -12.47 2.90
C PHE A 66 13.48 -11.74 3.68
N THR A 67 13.44 -10.41 3.63
CA THR A 67 14.35 -9.54 4.34
C THR A 67 13.58 -8.72 5.36
N ASP A 68 14.19 -8.41 6.50
CA ASP A 68 13.59 -7.53 7.49
C ASP A 68 13.68 -6.06 7.04
N GLU A 69 12.54 -5.48 6.62
CA GLU A 69 12.44 -4.07 6.23
C GLU A 69 12.60 -3.07 7.39
N LEU A 70 12.48 -3.54 8.63
CA LEU A 70 12.51 -2.68 9.82
C LEU A 70 13.86 -2.73 10.54
N GLU A 71 14.84 -3.47 10.01
CA GLU A 71 16.21 -3.54 10.53
C GLU A 71 16.25 -3.86 12.04
N GLY A 72 15.39 -4.79 12.50
CA GLY A 72 15.25 -5.20 13.89
C GLY A 72 14.29 -4.36 14.74
N ASP A 73 13.66 -3.32 14.17
CA ASP A 73 12.57 -2.59 14.83
C ASP A 73 11.23 -3.32 14.65
N ALA A 74 10.28 -3.06 15.55
CA ALA A 74 8.99 -3.74 15.56
C ALA A 74 7.84 -2.74 15.45
N ILE A 75 6.82 -3.08 14.66
CA ILE A 75 5.58 -2.29 14.58
C ILE A 75 4.78 -2.49 15.86
N VAL A 76 4.44 -1.40 16.54
CA VAL A 76 3.62 -1.42 17.76
C VAL A 76 2.18 -1.00 17.50
N LYS A 77 1.95 -0.21 16.46
CA LYS A 77 0.61 0.20 16.04
C LYS A 77 0.52 0.11 14.53
N PHE A 78 -0.51 -0.56 14.04
CA PHE A 78 -0.79 -0.71 12.62
C PHE A 78 -2.24 -0.32 12.34
N VAL A 79 -2.46 0.34 11.21
CA VAL A 79 -3.78 0.60 10.66
C VAL A 79 -3.72 0.45 9.14
N SER A 80 -4.70 -0.26 8.59
CA SER A 80 -4.92 -0.35 7.15
C SER A 80 -6.29 0.25 6.83
N GLY A 81 -6.35 1.10 5.81
CA GLY A 81 -7.56 1.63 5.21
C GLY A 81 -7.84 1.04 3.83
N GLY A 82 -7.27 -0.13 3.52
CA GLY A 82 -7.43 -0.85 2.24
C GLY A 82 -6.13 -1.01 1.46
N ALA A 83 -6.25 -1.44 0.19
CA ALA A 83 -5.10 -1.70 -0.67
C ALA A 83 -4.25 -0.42 -0.87
N LYS A 84 -2.94 -0.53 -0.60
CA LYS A 84 -1.95 0.56 -0.72
C LYS A 84 -2.29 1.81 0.10
N ASN A 85 -3.02 1.61 1.19
CA ASN A 85 -3.45 2.63 2.12
C ASN A 85 -3.27 2.14 3.56
N TYR A 86 -2.10 2.35 4.15
CA TYR A 86 -1.80 1.93 5.51
C TYR A 86 -0.85 2.90 6.22
N ALA A 87 -0.85 2.83 7.54
CA ALA A 87 0.07 3.56 8.39
C ALA A 87 0.50 2.70 9.57
N TYR A 88 1.73 2.90 10.04
CA TYR A 88 2.24 2.21 11.21
C TYR A 88 3.19 3.08 12.02
N VAL A 89 3.32 2.72 13.30
CA VAL A 89 4.27 3.30 14.23
C VAL A 89 5.12 2.17 14.78
N THR A 90 6.44 2.34 14.76
CA THR A 90 7.39 1.37 15.29
C THR A 90 7.77 1.65 16.75
N LYS A 91 8.43 0.71 17.40
CA LYS A 91 8.89 0.82 18.80
C LYS A 91 9.90 1.94 18.98
N SER A 92 10.75 2.20 17.98
CA SER A 92 11.65 3.37 17.98
C SER A 92 10.93 4.72 17.84
N GLY A 93 9.62 4.73 17.57
CA GLY A 93 8.81 5.92 17.39
C GLY A 93 8.71 6.40 15.94
N LYS A 94 9.28 5.66 14.97
CA LYS A 94 9.17 5.98 13.54
C LYS A 94 7.72 5.78 13.09
N SER A 95 7.10 6.84 12.56
CA SER A 95 5.78 6.76 11.93
C SER A 95 5.91 6.72 10.40
N VAL A 96 5.37 5.70 9.75
CA VAL A 96 5.36 5.55 8.30
C VAL A 96 3.93 5.52 7.79
N ARG A 97 3.72 6.13 6.61
CA ARG A 97 2.40 6.27 5.99
C ARG A 97 2.51 6.02 4.50
N LYS A 98 1.63 5.18 3.97
CA LYS A 98 1.55 4.85 2.56
C LYS A 98 0.11 5.06 2.14
N ILE A 99 -0.16 6.17 1.45
CA ILE A 99 -1.50 6.55 1.01
C ILE A 99 -1.45 6.80 -0.50
N ARG A 100 -1.83 5.80 -1.29
CA ARG A 100 -1.79 5.89 -2.75
C ARG A 100 -2.69 7.02 -3.27
N GLY A 101 -2.18 7.79 -4.22
CA GLY A 101 -2.92 8.88 -4.89
C GLY A 101 -2.77 10.25 -4.21
N TYR A 102 -2.13 10.32 -3.05
CA TYR A 102 -1.87 11.56 -2.32
C TYR A 102 -0.37 11.84 -2.26
N LEU A 103 -0.01 13.10 -2.48
CA LEU A 103 1.35 13.55 -2.22
C LEU A 103 1.48 13.86 -0.73
N LEU A 104 2.38 13.16 -0.04
CA LEU A 104 2.71 13.45 1.36
C LEU A 104 3.67 14.66 1.42
N ASN A 105 3.12 15.85 1.20
CA ASN A 105 3.80 17.10 1.57
C ASN A 105 3.58 17.39 3.07
N TYR A 106 4.28 18.37 3.63
CA TYR A 106 4.20 18.69 5.05
C TYR A 106 2.76 18.96 5.52
N GLU A 107 2.03 19.85 4.86
CA GLU A 107 0.64 20.18 5.21
C GLU A 107 -0.30 18.96 5.14
N ASN A 108 -0.18 18.17 4.06
CA ASN A 108 -0.99 16.97 3.86
C ASN A 108 -0.64 15.91 4.91
N SER A 109 0.62 15.81 5.33
CA SER A 109 1.05 14.89 6.38
C SER A 109 0.54 15.30 7.78
N LEU A 110 0.26 16.58 8.02
CA LEU A 110 -0.40 16.99 9.26
C LEU A 110 -1.85 16.51 9.29
N LYS A 111 -2.54 16.57 8.14
CA LYS A 111 -3.94 16.13 7.98
C LYS A 111 -4.08 14.61 7.89
N LEU A 112 -3.21 13.95 7.14
CA LEU A 112 -3.14 12.50 6.94
C LEU A 112 -2.04 11.92 7.84
N ASN A 113 -2.36 11.81 9.12
CA ASN A 113 -1.52 11.22 10.14
C ASN A 113 -2.08 9.88 10.62
N PHE A 114 -1.33 9.18 11.46
CA PHE A 114 -1.76 7.86 11.94
C PHE A 114 -3.12 7.93 12.64
N ASP A 115 -3.33 8.93 13.50
CA ASP A 115 -4.56 9.09 14.26
C ASP A 115 -5.76 9.44 13.37
N SER A 116 -5.56 10.23 12.32
CA SER A 116 -6.63 10.58 11.39
C SER A 116 -7.03 9.40 10.50
N VAL A 117 -6.07 8.58 10.05
CA VAL A 117 -6.37 7.31 9.35
C VAL A 117 -7.07 6.34 10.31
N LEU A 118 -6.59 6.20 11.55
CA LEU A 118 -7.22 5.34 12.56
C LEU A 118 -8.65 5.76 12.86
N LYS A 119 -8.89 7.06 13.04
CA LYS A 119 -10.24 7.60 13.27
C LYS A 119 -11.15 7.25 12.10
N LEU A 120 -10.69 7.46 10.88
CA LEU A 120 -11.46 7.20 9.66
C LEU A 120 -11.73 5.71 9.41
N VAL A 121 -10.84 4.82 9.81
CA VAL A 121 -11.09 3.36 9.72
C VAL A 121 -12.11 2.91 10.78
N ARG A 122 -12.05 3.49 11.98
CA ARG A 122 -12.96 3.18 13.10
C ARG A 122 -14.35 3.82 12.97
N SER A 123 -14.48 4.94 12.27
CA SER A 123 -15.79 5.52 11.99
C SER A 123 -16.53 4.67 10.94
N PHE A 124 -17.80 4.38 11.21
CA PHE A 124 -18.73 3.79 10.24
C PHE A 124 -19.38 4.86 9.36
N ASP A 125 -19.18 6.13 9.69
CA ASP A 125 -19.68 7.26 8.93
C ASP A 125 -18.82 7.55 7.69
N GLU A 126 -19.40 8.20 6.69
CA GLU A 126 -18.69 8.69 5.50
C GLU A 126 -17.82 9.93 5.80
N GLU A 127 -16.98 9.88 6.85
CA GLU A 127 -16.03 10.95 7.14
C GLU A 127 -15.01 11.08 5.99
N ARG A 128 -14.74 12.33 5.60
CA ARG A 128 -13.80 12.66 4.51
C ARG A 128 -12.78 13.66 5.02
N ILE A 129 -11.51 13.42 4.69
CA ILE A 129 -10.42 14.36 4.98
C ILE A 129 -10.06 15.07 3.68
N THR A 130 -10.34 16.38 3.63
CA THR A 130 -10.02 17.21 2.46
C THR A 130 -8.58 17.69 2.52
N VAL A 131 -7.84 17.34 1.46
CA VAL A 131 -6.45 17.66 1.26
C VAL A 131 -6.34 18.57 0.05
N THR A 132 -5.74 19.74 0.23
CA THR A 132 -5.62 20.77 -0.80
C THR A 132 -4.15 20.96 -1.12
N ASN A 133 -3.78 20.79 -2.38
CA ASN A 133 -2.47 21.16 -2.89
C ASN A 133 -2.62 22.45 -3.73
N PRO A 134 -2.20 23.61 -3.20
CA PRO A 134 -2.40 24.89 -3.88
C PRO A 134 -1.54 25.04 -5.15
N ARG A 135 -0.47 24.25 -5.29
CA ARG A 135 0.53 24.40 -6.37
C ARG A 135 0.88 23.06 -7.01
N LYS A 136 -0.13 22.29 -7.43
CA LYS A 136 0.10 21.05 -8.15
C LYS A 136 0.63 21.35 -9.56
N ILE A 137 1.82 20.85 -9.85
CA ILE A 137 2.38 20.87 -11.20
C ILE A 137 1.64 19.86 -12.07
N THR A 138 1.14 20.27 -13.24
CA THR A 138 0.42 19.43 -14.18
C THR A 138 0.76 19.81 -15.61
N ARG A 139 0.79 18.80 -16.50
CA ARG A 139 0.97 19.01 -17.93
C ARG A 139 -0.39 19.22 -18.59
N ASP A 140 -0.54 20.36 -19.27
CA ASP A 140 -1.61 20.55 -20.24
C ASP A 140 -1.18 19.90 -21.57
N VAL A 141 -1.79 18.77 -21.91
CA VAL A 141 -1.46 17.99 -23.10
C VAL A 141 -1.83 18.75 -24.38
N LYS A 142 -2.94 19.51 -24.36
CA LYS A 142 -3.43 20.24 -25.53
C LYS A 142 -2.57 21.48 -25.80
N ALA A 143 -2.22 22.21 -24.75
CA ALA A 143 -1.38 23.40 -24.86
C ALA A 143 0.12 23.09 -24.87
N VAL A 144 0.52 21.83 -24.63
CA VAL A 144 1.91 21.36 -24.50
C VAL A 144 2.69 22.22 -23.49
N LYS A 145 2.06 22.55 -22.35
CA LYS A 145 2.64 23.43 -21.31
C LYS A 145 2.61 22.76 -19.94
N ILE A 146 3.56 23.14 -19.10
CA ILE A 146 3.54 22.82 -17.68
C ILE A 146 2.88 24.00 -16.95
N ILE A 147 1.85 23.71 -16.17
CA ILE A 147 1.09 24.72 -15.43
C ILE A 147 0.92 24.29 -13.97
N ASN A 148 0.76 25.28 -13.09
CA ASN A 148 0.35 25.05 -11.72
C ASN A 148 -1.17 25.19 -11.62
N LYS A 149 -1.81 24.23 -10.96
CA LYS A 149 -3.24 24.26 -10.64
C LYS A 149 -3.44 23.91 -9.17
N VAL A 150 -4.50 24.45 -8.58
CA VAL A 150 -4.97 23.99 -7.28
C VAL A 150 -5.61 22.61 -7.47
N GLU A 151 -5.23 21.64 -6.67
CA GLU A 151 -5.87 20.34 -6.59
C GLU A 151 -6.50 20.19 -5.20
N GLU A 152 -7.74 19.72 -5.17
CA GLU A 152 -8.40 19.28 -3.95
C GLU A 152 -8.75 17.80 -4.08
N LYS A 153 -8.44 17.03 -3.03
CA LYS A 153 -8.75 15.61 -2.95
C LYS A 153 -9.39 15.30 -1.61
N ASN A 154 -10.46 14.50 -1.67
CA ASN A 154 -11.13 14.00 -0.49
C ASN A 154 -10.66 12.59 -0.22
N TYR A 155 -9.88 12.42 0.84
CA TYR A 155 -9.50 11.11 1.35
C TYR A 155 -10.70 10.51 2.08
N ARG A 156 -11.06 9.28 1.71
CA ARG A 156 -12.16 8.52 2.29
C ARG A 156 -11.75 7.08 2.48
N LYS A 157 -12.51 6.38 3.30
CA LYS A 157 -12.40 4.94 3.49
C LYS A 157 -12.82 4.24 2.18
N VAL A 158 -12.03 3.29 1.68
CA VAL A 158 -12.34 2.53 0.46
C VAL A 158 -12.16 1.04 0.75
N TYR A 159 -13.26 0.36 1.06
CA TYR A 159 -13.34 -1.10 1.20
C TYR A 159 -14.37 -1.63 0.20
N ASP A 160 -14.19 -1.27 -1.07
CA ASP A 160 -15.14 -1.66 -2.12
C ASP A 160 -15.08 -3.17 -2.41
N GLU A 161 -13.98 -3.84 -2.02
CA GLU A 161 -13.68 -5.25 -2.30
C GLU A 161 -13.73 -6.14 -1.05
N ARG A 162 -14.18 -5.64 0.12
CA ARG A 162 -14.23 -6.42 1.37
C ARG A 162 -15.44 -6.07 2.21
N VAL A 163 -16.00 -7.07 2.88
CA VAL A 163 -17.11 -6.87 3.84
C VAL A 163 -16.52 -6.68 5.24
N ILE A 164 -16.84 -5.55 5.87
CA ILE A 164 -16.42 -5.25 7.26
C ILE A 164 -17.49 -5.80 8.21
N LEU A 165 -17.06 -6.65 9.14
CA LEU A 165 -17.88 -7.19 10.21
C LEU A 165 -17.88 -6.24 11.43
N ASP A 166 -18.81 -6.45 12.36
CA ASP A 166 -18.99 -5.60 13.55
C ASP A 166 -17.75 -5.58 14.47
N ASP A 167 -16.96 -6.65 14.44
CA ASP A 167 -15.69 -6.80 15.17
C ASP A 167 -14.48 -6.22 14.42
N LEU A 168 -14.72 -5.51 13.31
CA LEU A 168 -13.73 -4.97 12.36
C LEU A 168 -12.93 -6.03 11.59
N ASN A 169 -13.29 -7.31 11.69
CA ASN A 169 -12.76 -8.31 10.77
C ASN A 169 -13.26 -8.06 9.35
N THR A 170 -12.49 -8.49 8.36
CA THR A 170 -12.82 -8.25 6.95
C THR A 170 -12.84 -9.54 6.15
N LEU A 171 -14.00 -9.86 5.59
CA LEU A 171 -14.16 -10.99 4.67
C LEU A 171 -13.86 -10.54 3.23
N PRO A 172 -13.34 -11.43 2.38
CA PRO A 172 -13.30 -11.22 0.94
C PRO A 172 -14.71 -11.08 0.33
#